data_AF-A0A3N5PM22-F1
#
_entry.id   AF-A0A3N5PM22-F1
#
_cell.length_a   1.000
_cell.length_b   1.000
_cell.length_c   1.000
_cell.angle_alpha   90.00
_cell.angle_beta   90.00
_cell.angle_gamma   90.00
#
_symmetry.space_group_name_H-M   'P 1'
#
loop_
_entity.id
_entity.type
_entity.pdbx_description
1 polymer ?
#
loop_
_entity_poly.entity_id
_entity_poly.type
_entity_poly.pdbx_seq_one_letter_code
_entity_poly.pdbx_strand_id
1 'polypeptide(L)'
;MRINLRYDRLAVVLSAMLVWLMFVHIAALASQPARAPATAETKLVPFVIPADVNDQSLIAMRFDPVKTDSPRVVVTDGHFYIGKQRYRVWGVNLSFGANFPDHEQARRTARRLAAFGINCVRLHHMDGASFPDGI
;
A
#
# COMPACT_ATOMS: atom_id res chain seq x y z
N MET A 1 -89.28 11.91 -7.41
CA MET A 1 -87.95 11.25 -7.49
C MET A 1 -87.02 12.14 -8.31
N ARG A 2 -86.28 13.06 -7.66
CA ARG A 2 -85.28 13.93 -8.30
C ARG A 2 -83.91 13.51 -7.77
N ILE A 3 -83.16 12.77 -8.58
CA ILE A 3 -81.80 12.35 -8.27
C ILE A 3 -80.92 13.60 -8.30
N ASN A 4 -80.21 13.85 -7.21
CA ASN A 4 -79.50 15.09 -6.92
C ASN A 4 -78.18 15.16 -7.74
N LEU A 5 -78.27 15.59 -9.01
CA LEU A 5 -77.13 15.77 -9.94
C LEU A 5 -76.05 16.79 -9.49
N ARG A 6 -76.19 17.41 -8.30
CA ARG A 6 -75.26 18.44 -7.80
C ARG A 6 -74.03 17.88 -7.07
N TYR A 7 -74.13 16.68 -6.48
CA TYR A 7 -72.97 16.02 -5.83
C TYR A 7 -72.00 15.38 -6.84
N ASP A 8 -72.48 15.03 -8.04
CA ASP A 8 -71.66 14.39 -9.09
C ASP A 8 -70.56 15.30 -9.65
N ARG A 9 -70.84 16.59 -9.87
CA ARG A 9 -69.86 17.47 -10.55
C ARG A 9 -68.64 17.76 -9.68
N LEU A 10 -68.84 17.93 -8.37
CA LEU A 10 -67.73 18.18 -7.44
C LEU A 10 -66.90 16.91 -7.22
N ALA A 11 -67.56 15.74 -7.12
CA ALA A 11 -66.90 14.45 -7.01
C ALA A 11 -66.11 14.09 -8.28
N VAL A 12 -66.65 14.37 -9.46
CA VAL A 12 -65.98 14.17 -10.75
C VAL A 12 -64.78 15.11 -10.93
N VAL A 13 -64.90 16.38 -10.54
CA VAL A 13 -63.78 17.33 -10.57
C VAL A 13 -62.68 16.93 -9.59
N LEU A 14 -63.02 16.56 -8.36
CA LEU A 14 -62.04 16.09 -7.37
C LEU A 14 -61.34 14.79 -7.82
N SER A 15 -62.09 13.84 -8.40
CA SER A 15 -61.53 12.60 -8.94
C SER A 15 -60.62 12.86 -10.14
N ALA A 16 -61.01 13.75 -11.06
CA ALA A 16 -60.18 14.16 -12.19
C ALA A 16 -58.90 14.88 -11.74
N MET A 17 -58.98 15.72 -10.70
CA MET A 17 -57.81 16.36 -10.09
C MET A 17 -56.88 15.35 -9.43
N LEU A 18 -57.41 14.37 -8.70
CA LEU A 18 -56.61 13.29 -8.10
C LEU A 18 -55.90 12.46 -9.16
N VAL A 19 -56.61 12.08 -10.23
CA VAL A 19 -56.03 11.34 -11.36
C VAL A 19 -54.95 12.17 -12.04
N TRP A 20 -55.20 13.45 -12.29
CA TRP A 20 -54.21 14.36 -12.87
C TRP A 20 -52.98 14.52 -11.97
N LEU A 21 -53.16 14.67 -10.66
CA LEU A 21 -52.06 14.72 -9.69
C LEU A 21 -51.26 13.41 -9.64
N MET A 22 -51.93 12.26 -9.77
CA MET A 22 -51.25 10.96 -9.91
C MET A 22 -50.43 10.88 -11.20
N PHE A 23 -50.98 11.33 -12.33
CA PHE A 23 -50.24 11.38 -13.60
C PHE A 23 -49.03 12.31 -13.52
N VAL A 24 -49.16 13.47 -12.87
CA VAL A 24 -48.04 14.39 -12.62
C VAL A 24 -46.97 13.74 -11.74
N HIS A 25 -47.36 13.03 -10.68
CA HIS A 25 -46.41 12.32 -9.83
C HIS A 25 -45.70 11.17 -10.56
N ILE A 26 -46.43 10.38 -11.36
CA ILE A 26 -45.85 9.28 -12.14
C ILE A 26 -44.88 9.83 -13.19
N ALA A 27 -45.26 10.90 -13.90
CA ALA A 27 -44.39 11.55 -14.87
C ALA A 27 -43.12 12.12 -14.19
N ALA A 28 -43.25 12.71 -13.00
CA ALA A 28 -42.12 13.22 -12.22
C ALA A 28 -41.18 12.11 -11.72
N LEU A 29 -41.72 10.94 -11.32
CA LEU A 29 -40.90 9.78 -10.98
C LEU A 29 -40.17 9.21 -12.22
N ALA A 30 -40.87 9.11 -13.35
CA ALA A 30 -40.30 8.58 -14.59
C ALA A 30 -39.25 9.48 -15.23
N SER A 31 -39.22 10.77 -14.89
CA SER A 31 -38.23 11.74 -15.35
C SER A 31 -37.07 11.97 -14.37
N GLN A 32 -36.98 11.17 -13.30
CA GLN A 32 -35.78 11.18 -12.46
C GLN A 32 -34.60 10.62 -13.26
N PRO A 33 -33.52 11.41 -13.44
CA PRO A 33 -32.32 10.88 -14.08
C PRO A 33 -31.77 9.73 -13.24
N ALA A 34 -31.31 8.66 -13.90
CA ALA A 34 -30.63 7.57 -13.24
C ALA A 34 -29.49 8.16 -12.39
N ARG A 35 -29.57 8.00 -11.07
CA ARG A 35 -28.53 8.46 -10.15
C ARG A 35 -27.29 7.62 -10.41
N ALA A 36 -26.37 8.14 -11.21
CA ALA A 36 -25.05 7.56 -11.36
C ALA A 36 -24.44 7.41 -9.94
N PRO A 37 -23.83 6.26 -9.61
CA PRO A 37 -23.10 6.15 -8.36
C PRO A 37 -22.08 7.27 -8.34
N ALA A 38 -22.08 8.07 -7.27
CA ALA A 38 -21.04 9.05 -7.06
C ALA A 38 -19.72 8.29 -6.98
N THR A 39 -18.87 8.41 -8.00
CA THR A 39 -17.46 8.05 -7.87
C THR A 39 -16.88 8.98 -6.83
N ALA A 40 -16.76 8.50 -5.60
CA ALA A 40 -15.94 9.17 -4.60
C ALA A 40 -14.55 9.33 -5.21
N GLU A 41 -14.08 10.57 -5.36
CA GLU A 41 -12.69 10.81 -5.73
C GLU A 41 -11.80 10.18 -4.63
N THR A 42 -11.15 9.06 -4.97
CA THR A 42 -10.15 8.47 -4.09
C THR A 42 -8.97 9.42 -4.04
N LYS A 43 -8.91 10.24 -2.99
CA LYS A 43 -7.77 11.10 -2.71
C LYS A 43 -6.55 10.21 -2.46
N LEU A 44 -5.66 10.12 -3.45
CA LEU A 44 -4.39 9.43 -3.30
C LEU A 44 -3.56 10.17 -2.25
N VAL A 45 -2.99 9.41 -1.32
CA VAL A 45 -2.02 9.93 -0.34
C VAL A 45 -0.63 9.42 -0.71
N PRO A 46 0.45 10.16 -0.42
CA PRO A 46 1.80 9.67 -0.62
C PRO A 46 2.04 8.39 0.20
N PHE A 47 2.37 7.30 -0.48
CA PHE A 47 2.88 6.10 0.17
C PHE A 47 4.36 6.29 0.49
N VAL A 48 4.67 6.55 1.76
CA VAL A 48 6.05 6.71 2.23
C VAL A 48 6.49 5.41 2.90
N ILE A 49 7.60 4.85 2.43
CA ILE A 49 8.26 3.76 3.15
C ILE A 49 9.11 4.41 4.25
N PRO A 50 8.75 4.26 5.54
CA PRO A 50 9.47 4.90 6.63
C PRO A 50 10.93 4.45 6.60
N ALA A 51 11.86 5.37 6.86
CA ALA A 51 13.28 5.04 6.91
C ALA A 51 13.63 4.18 8.14
N ASP A 52 12.94 4.41 9.27
CA ASP A 52 13.09 3.65 10.51
C ASP A 52 12.23 2.38 10.53
N VAL A 53 12.72 1.40 11.27
CA VAL A 53 12.05 0.11 11.46
C VAL A 53 10.98 0.20 12.54
N ASN A 54 9.86 -0.46 12.29
CA ASN A 54 8.85 -0.73 13.31
C ASN A 54 9.19 -2.06 13.99
N ASP A 55 9.68 -2.01 15.23
CA ASP A 55 10.04 -3.20 16.00
C ASP A 55 8.84 -4.12 16.32
N GLN A 56 7.62 -3.59 16.21
CA GLN A 56 6.36 -4.33 16.38
C GLN A 56 5.79 -4.86 15.05
N SER A 57 6.56 -4.78 13.96
CA SER A 57 6.13 -5.31 12.66
C SER A 57 5.95 -6.82 12.72
N LEU A 58 4.74 -7.28 12.40
CA LEU A 58 4.38 -8.70 12.35
C LEU A 58 5.11 -9.48 11.24
N ILE A 59 5.70 -8.78 10.28
CA ILE A 59 6.45 -9.36 9.17
C ILE A 59 7.97 -9.17 9.31
N ALA A 60 8.45 -8.72 10.49
CA ALA A 60 9.88 -8.60 10.73
C ALA A 60 10.53 -9.99 10.69
N MET A 61 11.59 -10.14 9.89
CA MET A 61 12.37 -11.37 9.80
C MET A 61 13.71 -11.12 10.47
N ARG A 62 13.97 -11.80 11.59
CA ARG A 62 15.19 -11.59 12.39
C ARG A 62 16.07 -12.83 12.32
N PHE A 63 17.34 -12.62 12.02
CA PHE A 63 18.38 -13.65 12.11
C PHE A 63 19.42 -13.23 13.14
N ASP A 64 20.08 -14.23 13.74
CA ASP A 64 21.23 -13.95 14.58
C ASP A 64 22.34 -13.29 13.74
N PRO A 65 22.93 -12.18 14.21
CA PRO A 65 23.99 -11.51 13.47
C PRO A 65 25.25 -12.38 13.44
N VAL A 66 25.95 -12.37 12.31
CA VAL A 66 27.32 -12.88 12.24
C VAL A 66 28.23 -11.89 12.96
N LYS A 67 28.75 -12.31 14.12
CA LYS A 67 29.62 -11.47 14.95
C LYS A 67 31.02 -11.39 14.36
N THR A 68 31.77 -10.36 14.74
CA THR A 68 33.15 -10.15 14.28
C THR A 68 34.13 -11.25 14.72
N ASP A 69 33.82 -11.95 15.81
CA ASP A 69 34.57 -13.09 16.35
C ASP A 69 34.04 -14.46 15.87
N SER A 70 33.03 -14.49 15.00
CA SER A 70 32.50 -15.73 14.45
C SER A 70 33.54 -16.40 13.52
N PRO A 71 33.52 -17.75 13.41
CA PRO A 71 34.28 -18.44 12.38
C PRO A 71 33.99 -17.88 10.98
N ARG A 72 34.97 -17.96 10.09
CA ARG A 72 34.77 -17.54 8.69
C ARG A 72 33.70 -18.41 8.02
N VAL A 73 33.00 -17.82 7.05
CA VAL A 73 32.12 -18.57 6.16
C VAL A 73 32.99 -19.47 5.27
N VAL A 74 32.70 -20.77 5.27
CA VAL A 74 33.39 -21.78 4.45
C VAL A 74 32.39 -22.53 3.57
N VAL A 75 32.88 -23.15 2.50
CA VAL A 75 32.08 -24.01 1.62
C VAL A 75 32.41 -25.47 1.90
N THR A 76 31.37 -26.27 2.16
CA THR A 76 31.45 -27.72 2.33
C THR A 76 30.29 -28.36 1.58
N ASP A 77 30.55 -29.36 0.73
CA ASP A 77 29.54 -30.10 -0.03
C ASP A 77 28.50 -29.20 -0.74
N GLY A 78 28.98 -28.13 -1.39
CA GLY A 78 28.14 -27.19 -2.13
C GLY A 78 27.30 -26.23 -1.26
N HIS A 79 27.55 -26.16 0.04
CA HIS A 79 26.81 -25.31 0.97
C HIS A 79 27.74 -24.44 1.81
N PHE A 80 27.23 -23.27 2.25
CA PHE A 80 27.96 -22.41 3.17
C PHE A 80 27.77 -22.84 4.61
N TYR A 81 28.82 -22.68 5.41
CA TYR A 81 28.83 -22.97 6.84
C TYR A 81 29.58 -21.90 7.63
N ILE A 82 29.13 -21.67 8.87
CA ILE A 82 29.86 -20.93 9.90
C ILE A 82 30.06 -21.91 11.06
N GLY A 83 31.30 -22.35 11.27
CA GLY A 83 31.58 -23.47 12.18
C GLY A 83 30.85 -24.74 11.73
N LYS A 84 29.97 -25.27 12.58
CA LYS A 84 29.14 -26.45 12.25
C LYS A 84 27.73 -26.09 11.76
N GLN A 85 27.38 -24.80 11.73
CA GLN A 85 26.03 -24.34 11.40
C GLN A 85 25.93 -24.05 9.91
N ARG A 86 24.89 -24.57 9.25
CA ARG A 86 24.61 -24.27 7.85
C ARG A 86 24.20 -22.81 7.73
N TYR A 87 24.89 -22.08 6.86
CA TYR A 87 24.65 -20.67 6.59
C TYR A 87 23.97 -20.52 5.22
N ARG A 88 22.95 -19.69 5.14
CA ARG A 88 22.25 -19.35 3.89
C ARG A 88 22.32 -17.86 3.68
N VAL A 89 22.78 -17.43 2.52
CA VAL A 89 22.89 -16.01 2.18
C VAL A 89 21.53 -15.49 1.74
N TRP A 90 21.04 -14.47 2.43
CA TRP A 90 19.92 -13.62 2.02
C TRP A 90 20.45 -12.18 1.97
N GLY A 91 20.94 -11.79 0.80
CA GLY A 91 21.78 -10.61 0.64
C GLY A 91 21.24 -9.57 -0.32
N VAL A 92 21.78 -8.36 -0.22
CA VAL A 92 21.54 -7.24 -1.15
C VAL A 92 22.85 -6.66 -1.64
N ASN A 93 22.78 -5.78 -2.65
CA ASN A 93 23.93 -5.00 -3.11
C ASN A 93 23.77 -3.54 -2.70
N LEU A 94 24.88 -2.90 -2.31
CA LEU A 94 25.04 -1.45 -2.36
C LEU A 94 25.92 -1.11 -3.56
N SER A 95 25.74 0.08 -4.14
CA SER A 95 26.47 0.46 -5.36
C SER A 95 26.88 1.92 -5.36
N PHE A 96 28.06 2.20 -5.94
CA PHE A 96 28.61 3.55 -6.06
C PHE A 96 28.68 4.28 -4.71
N GLY A 97 28.19 5.52 -4.63
CA GLY A 97 28.16 6.32 -3.40
C GLY A 97 27.42 5.65 -2.23
N ALA A 98 26.48 4.72 -2.50
CA ALA A 98 25.79 4.00 -1.44
C ALA A 98 26.72 3.05 -0.64
N ASN A 99 27.93 2.75 -1.16
CA ASN A 99 28.94 2.00 -0.42
C ASN A 99 29.60 2.82 0.71
N PHE A 100 29.45 4.15 0.69
CA PHE A 100 30.15 5.07 1.60
C PHE A 100 29.18 5.93 2.43
N PRO A 101 28.23 5.34 3.18
CA PRO A 101 27.39 6.09 4.08
C PRO A 101 28.21 6.72 5.21
N ASP A 102 27.75 7.86 5.74
CA ASP A 102 28.27 8.34 7.01
C ASP A 102 27.91 7.38 8.18
N HIS A 103 28.48 7.61 9.36
CA HIS A 103 28.27 6.72 10.50
C HIS A 103 26.80 6.61 10.95
N GLU A 104 26.01 7.67 10.83
CA GLU A 104 24.59 7.64 11.22
C GLU A 104 23.77 6.86 10.19
N GLN A 105 23.97 7.16 8.91
CA GLN A 105 23.37 6.47 7.77
C GLN A 105 23.71 4.97 7.79
N ALA A 106 24.96 4.61 8.09
CA ALA A 106 25.41 3.23 8.19
C ALA A 106 24.64 2.47 9.27
N ARG A 107 24.51 3.04 10.48
CA ARG A 107 23.77 2.42 11.59
C ARG A 107 22.28 2.25 11.27
N ARG A 108 21.66 3.27 10.69
CA ARG A 108 20.23 3.25 10.33
C ARG A 108 19.96 2.22 9.22
N THR A 109 20.82 2.19 8.20
CA THR A 109 20.74 1.23 7.09
C THR A 109 20.94 -0.20 7.58
N ALA A 110 21.96 -0.45 8.42
CA ALA A 110 22.22 -1.77 8.99
C ALA A 110 21.02 -2.29 9.82
N ARG A 111 20.42 -1.43 10.66
CA ARG A 111 19.22 -1.79 11.43
C ARG A 111 18.04 -2.16 10.52
N ARG A 112 17.83 -1.39 9.46
CA ARG A 112 16.77 -1.65 8.48
C ARG A 112 16.97 -2.98 7.74
N LEU A 113 18.18 -3.22 7.25
CA LEU A 113 18.53 -4.46 6.56
C LEU A 113 18.34 -5.67 7.49
N ALA A 114 18.77 -5.56 8.75
CA ALA A 114 18.58 -6.62 9.75
C ALA A 114 17.10 -6.94 10.03
N ALA A 115 16.23 -5.93 10.07
CA ALA A 115 14.78 -6.14 10.28
C ALA A 115 14.08 -6.82 9.09
N PHE A 116 14.67 -6.73 7.89
CA PHE A 116 14.24 -7.45 6.70
C PHE A 116 14.94 -8.82 6.54
N GLY A 117 15.74 -9.21 7.53
CA GLY A 117 16.45 -10.48 7.55
C GLY A 117 17.67 -10.53 6.63
N ILE A 118 18.12 -9.41 6.09
CA ILE A 118 19.32 -9.37 5.25
C ILE A 118 20.54 -9.67 6.11
N ASN A 119 21.34 -10.65 5.68
CA ASN A 119 22.51 -11.14 6.43
C ASN A 119 23.84 -10.99 5.69
N CYS A 120 23.81 -10.44 4.47
CA CYS A 120 25.00 -10.17 3.67
C CYS A 120 24.78 -8.95 2.78
N VAL A 121 25.81 -8.11 2.65
CA VAL A 121 25.81 -6.97 1.74
C VAL A 121 27.02 -7.09 0.84
N ARG A 122 26.79 -7.08 -0.48
CA ARG A 122 27.84 -6.96 -1.47
C ARG A 122 28.02 -5.50 -1.85
N LEU A 123 29.24 -4.98 -1.69
CA LEU A 123 29.61 -3.65 -2.11
C LEU A 123 30.05 -3.71 -3.57
N HIS A 124 29.28 -3.11 -4.46
CA HIS A 124 29.44 -3.19 -5.90
C HIS A 124 29.85 -1.84 -6.49
N HIS A 125 30.69 -1.83 -7.52
CA HIS A 125 31.22 -0.60 -8.12
C HIS A 125 31.76 0.36 -7.06
N MET A 126 32.55 -0.19 -6.13
CA MET A 126 33.16 0.60 -5.05
C MET A 126 34.25 1.50 -5.61
N ASP A 127 35.03 1.00 -6.56
CA ASP A 127 36.09 1.69 -7.27
C ASP A 127 35.92 1.45 -8.79
N GLY A 128 36.08 2.49 -9.58
CA GLY A 128 35.80 2.46 -11.02
C GLY A 128 35.86 3.80 -11.75
N ALA A 129 36.09 4.90 -11.03
CA ALA A 129 36.33 6.23 -11.58
C ALA A 129 37.72 6.73 -11.13
N SER A 130 38.30 7.70 -11.85
CA SER A 130 39.51 8.38 -11.40
C SER A 130 39.17 9.44 -10.34
N PHE A 131 40.12 9.78 -9.47
CA PHE A 131 40.03 10.97 -8.61
C PHE A 131 39.60 12.21 -9.42
N PRO A 132 38.68 13.07 -8.92
CA PRO A 132 38.12 13.10 -7.55
C PRO A 132 36.87 12.22 -7.33
N ASP A 133 36.38 11.54 -8.37
CA ASP A 133 35.11 10.80 -8.31
C ASP A 133 35.29 9.32 -7.91
N GLY A 134 36.52 8.81 -7.96
CA GLY A 134 36.94 7.50 -7.42
C GLY A 134 37.57 7.60 -6.04
N ILE A 135 37.60 6.45 -5.33
CA ILE A 135 38.24 6.28 -4.01
C ILE A 135 39.76 6.11 -4.10
#